data_AF-A0A1M3PQY9-F1
#
_entry.id   AF-A0A1M3PQY9-F1
#
_cell.length_a   1.000
_cell.length_b   1.000
_cell.length_c   1.000
_cell.angle_alpha   90.00
_cell.angle_beta   90.00
_cell.angle_gamma   90.00
#
_symmetry.space_group_name_H-M   'P 1'
#
loop_
_entity.id
_entity.type
_entity.pdbx_description
1 polymer ?
#
loop_
_entity_poly.entity_id
_entity_poly.type
_entity_poly.pdbx_seq_one_letter_code
_entity_poly.pdbx_strand_id
1 'polypeptide(L)'
;MGFISSLLALIGAGGNRTADTSDQRAEVARLNAEVATETKRALDMIEAAIPRLTQRCAEVCGDDPQMCESMVKVLDEQKEAALKVLRMAEDYETKIMIADSFINWNRVLQQVREWRETASRMAPWVEEIIGRYDRAFDKAGARN
;
A
#
# COMPACT_ATOMS: atom_id res chain seq x y z
N MET A 1 -12.24 15.68 10.93
CA MET A 1 -11.48 16.67 10.14
C MET A 1 -10.93 15.93 8.93
N GLY A 2 -11.25 16.35 7.71
CA GLY A 2 -10.83 15.62 6.50
C GLY A 2 -9.38 15.96 6.10
N PHE A 3 -8.69 15.00 5.48
CA PHE A 3 -7.34 15.12 4.92
C PHE A 3 -7.13 16.40 4.08
N ILE A 4 -8.16 16.81 3.32
CA ILE A 4 -8.16 18.05 2.52
C ILE A 4 -8.05 19.30 3.40
N SER A 5 -8.69 19.30 4.58
CA SER A 5 -8.59 20.40 5.54
C SER A 5 -7.20 20.51 6.16
N SER A 6 -6.52 19.38 6.36
CA SER A 6 -5.13 19.33 6.84
C SER A 6 -4.14 19.85 5.79
N LEU A 7 -4.33 19.50 4.51
CA LEU A 7 -3.55 20.02 3.38
C LEU A 7 -3.67 21.54 3.24
N LEU A 8 -4.88 22.10 3.37
CA LEU A 8 -5.10 23.54 3.26
C LEU A 8 -4.51 24.33 4.45
N ALA A 9 -4.52 23.75 5.64
CA ALA A 9 -3.89 24.36 6.82
C ALA A 9 -2.36 24.47 6.69
N LEU A 10 -1.72 23.55 5.97
CA LEU A 10 -0.26 23.52 5.76
C LEU A 10 0.24 24.61 4.80
N ILE A 11 -0.60 25.04 3.85
CA ILE A 11 -0.25 26.01 2.80
C ILE A 11 -0.38 27.47 3.30
N GLY A 12 -1.16 27.72 4.34
CA GLY A 12 -1.51 29.08 4.79
C GLY A 12 -0.50 29.79 5.72
N ALA A 13 0.60 29.15 6.13
CA ALA A 13 1.47 29.65 7.20
C ALA A 13 2.93 29.93 6.76
N GLY A 14 3.20 31.15 6.28
CA GLY A 14 4.52 31.81 6.45
C GLY A 14 5.28 32.26 5.18
N GLY A 15 6.01 33.39 5.28
CA GLY A 15 6.83 34.00 4.21
C GLY A 15 8.24 33.43 3.89
N ASN A 16 8.60 33.50 2.60
CA ASN A 16 9.85 33.23 1.87
C ASN A 16 10.85 32.14 2.31
N ARG A 17 11.27 32.01 3.58
CA ARG A 17 12.02 30.82 4.06
C ARG A 17 11.10 29.72 4.56
N THR A 18 9.92 30.10 5.04
CA THR A 18 8.85 29.16 5.36
C THR A 18 8.08 28.71 4.12
N ALA A 19 8.22 29.42 2.99
CA ALA A 19 7.63 29.01 1.72
C ALA A 19 8.27 27.70 1.21
N ASP A 20 9.61 27.61 1.14
CA ASP A 20 10.31 26.39 0.71
C ASP A 20 10.07 25.20 1.66
N THR A 21 10.05 25.43 2.97
CA THR A 21 9.71 24.36 3.93
C THR A 21 8.23 23.99 3.93
N SER A 22 7.32 24.93 3.66
CA SER A 22 5.89 24.66 3.45
C SER A 22 5.68 23.84 2.17
N ASP A 23 6.37 24.18 1.09
CA ASP A 23 6.33 23.45 -0.19
C ASP A 23 6.87 22.02 -0.02
N GLN A 24 8.01 21.86 0.66
CA GLN A 24 8.56 20.53 0.95
C GLN A 24 7.64 19.70 1.85
N ARG A 25 7.05 20.33 2.88
CA ARG A 25 6.11 19.65 3.78
C ARG A 25 4.83 19.23 3.06
N ALA A 26 4.29 20.08 2.19
CA ALA A 26 3.14 19.76 1.35
C ALA A 26 3.46 18.61 0.39
N GLU A 27 4.63 18.61 -0.23
CA GLU A 27 5.07 17.53 -1.12
C GLU A 27 5.27 16.21 -0.37
N VAL A 28 5.85 16.24 0.83
CA VAL A 28 5.98 15.06 1.69
C VAL A 28 4.60 14.51 2.05
N ALA A 29 3.64 15.36 2.43
CA ALA A 29 2.27 14.95 2.72
C ALA A 29 1.58 14.33 1.49
N ARG A 30 1.77 14.92 0.31
CA ARG A 30 1.25 14.42 -0.96
C ARG A 30 1.81 13.03 -1.29
N LEU A 31 3.13 12.85 -1.21
CA LEU A 31 3.77 11.56 -1.48
C LEU A 31 3.40 10.49 -0.45
N ASN A 32 3.23 10.86 0.83
CA ASN A 32 2.76 9.93 1.86
C ASN A 32 1.34 9.45 1.57
N ALA A 33 0.46 10.32 1.07
CA ALA A 33 -0.87 9.93 0.63
C ALA A 33 -0.86 9.04 -0.61
N GLU A 34 0.07 9.26 -1.55
CA GLU A 34 0.27 8.32 -2.66
C GLU A 34 0.69 6.93 -2.17
N VAL A 35 1.62 6.86 -1.22
CA VAL A 35 2.03 5.60 -0.58
C VAL A 35 0.82 4.89 0.01
N ALA A 36 0.03 5.57 0.85
CA ALA A 36 -1.16 4.99 1.46
C ALA A 36 -2.18 4.50 0.41
N THR A 37 -2.36 5.27 -0.67
CA THR A 37 -3.29 4.93 -1.76
C THR A 37 -2.85 3.67 -2.52
N GLU A 38 -1.58 3.59 -2.93
CA GLU A 38 -1.06 2.43 -3.65
C GLU A 38 -1.04 1.17 -2.78
N THR A 39 -0.68 1.31 -1.50
CA THR A 39 -0.73 0.20 -0.55
C THR A 39 -2.17 -0.26 -0.31
N LYS A 40 -3.12 0.65 -0.17
CA LYS A 40 -4.54 0.31 -0.03
C LYS A 40 -5.07 -0.40 -1.28
N ARG A 41 -4.70 0.07 -2.47
CA ARG A 41 -5.04 -0.61 -3.72
C ARG A 41 -4.55 -2.06 -3.73
N ALA A 42 -3.32 -2.31 -3.29
CA ALA A 42 -2.79 -3.67 -3.17
C ALA A 42 -3.58 -4.52 -2.16
N LEU A 43 -3.99 -3.95 -1.03
CA LEU A 43 -4.86 -4.62 -0.05
C LEU A 43 -6.22 -5.00 -0.65
N ASP A 44 -6.89 -4.05 -1.32
CA ASP A 44 -8.19 -4.26 -1.93
C ASP A 44 -8.13 -5.39 -2.99
N MET A 45 -7.02 -5.48 -3.75
CA MET A 45 -6.78 -6.57 -4.70
C MET A 45 -6.65 -7.93 -4.01
N ILE A 46 -5.93 -8.02 -2.89
CA ILE A 46 -5.79 -9.26 -2.11
C ILE A 46 -7.15 -9.67 -1.54
N GLU A 47 -7.86 -8.74 -0.91
CA GLU A 47 -9.17 -9.01 -0.28
C GLU A 47 -10.22 -9.45 -1.30
N ALA A 48 -10.22 -8.86 -2.50
CA ALA A 48 -11.08 -9.29 -3.58
C ALA A 48 -10.69 -10.67 -4.16
N ALA A 49 -9.40 -11.01 -4.15
CA ALA A 49 -8.91 -12.26 -4.73
C ALA A 49 -9.13 -13.47 -3.81
N ILE A 50 -8.97 -13.32 -2.49
CA ILE A 50 -9.02 -14.45 -1.53
C ILE A 50 -10.30 -15.29 -1.70
N PRO A 51 -11.53 -14.74 -1.63
CA PRO A 51 -12.74 -15.57 -1.69
C PRO A 51 -12.84 -16.36 -3.00
N ARG A 52 -12.55 -15.69 -4.12
CA ARG A 52 -12.60 -16.29 -5.46
C ARG A 52 -11.55 -17.39 -5.62
N LEU A 53 -10.31 -17.14 -5.22
CA LEU A 53 -9.23 -18.12 -5.32
C LEU A 53 -9.47 -19.32 -4.40
N THR A 54 -9.99 -19.09 -3.19
CA THR A 54 -10.37 -20.18 -2.26
C THR A 54 -11.46 -21.06 -2.85
N GLN A 55 -12.50 -20.47 -3.45
CA GLN A 55 -13.55 -21.22 -4.13
C GLN A 55 -12.98 -22.06 -5.28
N ARG A 56 -12.18 -21.46 -6.16
CA ARG A 56 -11.55 -22.17 -7.28
C ARG A 56 -10.62 -23.28 -6.81
N CYS A 57 -9.90 -23.06 -5.72
CA CYS A 57 -9.04 -24.07 -5.13
C CYS A 57 -9.85 -25.28 -4.66
N ALA A 58 -10.98 -25.06 -3.98
CA ALA A 58 -11.89 -26.15 -3.58
C ALA A 58 -12.47 -26.93 -4.79
N GLU A 59 -12.79 -26.25 -5.89
CA GLU A 59 -13.30 -26.89 -7.11
C GLU A 59 -12.23 -27.78 -7.79
N VAL A 60 -10.97 -27.36 -7.74
CA VAL A 60 -9.87 -28.00 -8.49
C VAL A 60 -9.13 -29.07 -7.67
N CYS A 61 -8.88 -28.81 -6.38
CA CYS A 61 -8.07 -29.65 -5.52
C CYS A 61 -8.87 -30.76 -4.84
N GLY A 62 -10.22 -30.73 -4.90
CA GLY A 62 -11.05 -31.70 -4.19
C GLY A 62 -10.71 -31.73 -2.70
N ASP A 63 -10.35 -32.92 -2.18
CA ASP A 63 -9.99 -33.15 -0.78
C ASP A 63 -8.51 -32.87 -0.42
N ASP A 64 -7.65 -32.37 -1.34
CA ASP A 64 -6.27 -32.00 -1.00
C ASP A 64 -6.17 -30.53 -0.51
N PRO A 65 -6.15 -30.27 0.80
CA PRO A 65 -6.27 -28.92 1.34
C PRO A 65 -4.94 -28.17 1.35
N GLN A 66 -3.79 -28.85 1.18
CA GLN A 66 -2.47 -28.25 1.38
C GLN A 66 -2.16 -27.13 0.39
N MET A 67 -2.65 -27.24 -0.84
CA MET A 67 -2.45 -26.22 -1.86
C MET A 67 -3.26 -24.95 -1.57
N CYS A 68 -4.48 -25.11 -1.07
CA CYS A 68 -5.33 -23.98 -0.67
C CYS A 68 -4.78 -23.27 0.56
N GLU A 69 -4.33 -24.03 1.58
CA GLU A 69 -3.69 -23.47 2.77
C GLU A 69 -2.43 -22.66 2.44
N SER A 70 -1.57 -23.19 1.57
CA SER A 70 -0.33 -22.52 1.16
C SER A 70 -0.61 -21.20 0.42
N MET A 71 -1.61 -21.18 -0.46
CA MET A 71 -2.03 -19.97 -1.17
C MET A 71 -2.58 -18.92 -0.22
N VAL A 72 -3.52 -19.30 0.65
CA VAL A 72 -4.13 -18.38 1.62
C VAL A 72 -3.05 -17.78 2.52
N LYS A 73 -2.11 -18.61 3.00
CA LYS A 73 -0.98 -18.14 3.80
C LYS A 73 -0.14 -17.08 3.08
N VAL A 74 0.22 -17.31 1.81
CA VAL A 74 1.00 -16.33 1.03
C VAL A 74 0.23 -15.01 0.87
N LEU A 75 -1.06 -15.08 0.57
CA LEU A 75 -1.90 -13.87 0.42
C LEU A 75 -2.08 -13.13 1.75
N ASP A 76 -2.23 -13.85 2.86
CA ASP A 76 -2.28 -13.26 4.20
C ASP A 76 -0.95 -12.60 4.58
N GLU A 77 0.20 -13.20 4.28
CA GLU A 77 1.51 -12.59 4.49
C GLU A 77 1.66 -11.29 3.68
N GLN A 78 1.18 -11.26 2.42
CA GLN A 78 1.17 -10.03 1.62
C GLN A 78 0.21 -8.98 2.20
N LYS A 79 -0.95 -9.41 2.70
CA LYS A 79 -1.92 -8.54 3.36
C LYS A 79 -1.34 -7.90 4.62
N GLU A 80 -0.70 -8.68 5.48
CA GLU A 80 -0.05 -8.18 6.69
C GLU A 80 1.07 -7.19 6.36
N ALA A 81 1.90 -7.50 5.36
CA ALA A 81 2.95 -6.61 4.89
C ALA A 81 2.38 -5.28 4.39
N ALA A 82 1.30 -5.31 3.60
CA ALA A 82 0.64 -4.11 3.12
C ALA A 82 -0.04 -3.31 4.24
N LEU A 83 -0.69 -3.97 5.20
CA LEU A 83 -1.24 -3.30 6.39
C LEU A 83 -0.15 -2.59 7.20
N LYS A 84 1.04 -3.19 7.32
CA LYS A 84 2.16 -2.57 8.01
C LYS A 84 2.62 -1.29 7.30
N VAL A 85 2.73 -1.30 5.97
CA VAL A 85 3.10 -0.11 5.19
C VAL A 85 2.03 0.98 5.31
N LEU A 86 0.74 0.60 5.28
CA LEU A 86 -0.36 1.55 5.44
C LEU A 86 -0.31 2.24 6.81
N ARG A 87 -0.15 1.45 7.89
CA ARG A 87 0.03 2.01 9.25
C ARG A 87 1.24 2.93 9.35
N MET A 88 2.36 2.56 8.71
CA MET A 88 3.53 3.43 8.67
C MET A 88 3.22 4.77 7.98
N ALA A 89 2.43 4.78 6.89
CA ALA A 89 2.02 6.00 6.22
C ALA A 89 1.09 6.87 7.11
N GLU A 90 0.13 6.26 7.82
CA GLU A 90 -0.75 6.95 8.77
C GLU A 90 0.02 7.56 9.95
N ASP A 91 0.97 6.80 10.53
CA ASP A 91 1.86 7.30 11.58
C ASP A 91 2.72 8.46 11.08
N TYR A 92 3.16 8.40 9.82
CA TYR A 92 3.98 9.45 9.21
C TYR A 92 3.17 10.71 8.92
N GLU A 93 1.88 10.60 8.58
CA GLU A 93 0.97 11.74 8.47
C GLU A 93 0.93 12.55 9.76
N THR A 94 0.77 11.85 10.90
CA THR A 94 0.78 12.49 12.23
C THR A 94 2.11 13.20 12.49
N LYS A 95 3.23 12.57 12.14
CA LYS A 95 4.57 13.17 12.27
C LYS A 95 4.75 14.41 11.41
N ILE A 96 4.26 14.40 10.16
CA ILE A 96 4.27 15.57 9.27
C ILE A 96 3.44 16.70 9.87
N MET A 97 2.30 16.41 10.50
CA MET A 97 1.44 17.43 11.11
C MET A 97 2.04 18.10 12.35
N ILE A 98 2.78 17.36 13.18
CA ILE A 98 3.39 17.91 14.43
C ILE A 98 4.83 18.41 14.24
N ALA A 99 5.43 18.17 13.08
CA ALA A 99 6.80 18.56 12.76
C ALA A 99 7.01 20.08 12.84
N ASP A 100 8.06 20.48 13.57
CA ASP A 100 8.50 21.87 13.69
C ASP A 100 9.54 22.23 12.59
N SER A 101 9.83 23.52 12.48
CA SER A 101 10.76 24.17 11.55
C SER A 101 12.20 23.63 11.55
N PHE A 102 12.62 22.90 12.58
CA PHE A 102 13.98 22.31 12.69
C PHE A 102 14.14 20.94 11.99
N ILE A 103 13.08 20.40 11.40
CA ILE A 103 13.17 19.15 10.63
C ILE A 103 13.92 19.38 9.32
N ASN A 104 14.85 18.47 9.01
CA ASN A 104 15.47 18.41 7.69
C ASN A 104 14.49 17.79 6.67
N TRP A 105 13.65 18.64 6.10
CA TRP A 105 12.59 18.27 5.15
C TRP A 105 13.12 17.64 3.87
N ASN A 106 14.33 17.97 3.41
CA ASN A 106 14.96 17.33 2.25
C ASN A 106 15.22 15.83 2.49
N ARG A 107 15.68 15.47 3.69
CA ARG A 107 15.90 14.06 4.05
C ARG A 107 14.58 13.30 4.15
N VAL A 108 13.56 13.92 4.74
CA VAL A 108 12.20 13.37 4.85
C VAL A 108 11.62 13.15 3.45
N LEU A 109 11.76 14.14 2.56
CA LEU A 109 11.30 14.05 1.18
C LEU A 109 11.96 12.90 0.41
N GLN A 110 13.28 12.73 0.55
CA GLN A 110 13.97 11.60 -0.07
C GLN A 110 13.44 10.25 0.45
N GLN A 111 13.26 10.13 1.77
CA GLN A 111 12.73 8.91 2.38
C GLN A 111 11.32 8.57 1.86
N VAL A 112 10.42 9.56 1.79
CA VAL A 112 9.05 9.31 1.30
C VAL A 112 9.03 9.00 -0.19
N ARG A 113 9.96 9.54 -0.99
CA ARG A 113 10.13 9.14 -2.41
C ARG A 113 10.50 7.67 -2.56
N GLU A 114 11.43 7.18 -1.74
CA GLU A 114 11.82 5.76 -1.71
C GLU A 114 10.64 4.86 -1.31
N TRP A 115 9.84 5.31 -0.33
CA TRP A 115 8.62 4.61 0.07
C TRP A 115 7.58 4.59 -1.04
N ARG A 116 7.38 5.71 -1.74
CA ARG A 116 6.47 5.82 -2.88
C ARG A 116 6.89 4.89 -4.02
N GLU A 117 8.19 4.82 -4.31
CA GLU A 117 8.70 3.87 -5.30
C GLU A 117 8.40 2.42 -4.89
N THR A 118 8.63 2.08 -3.62
CA THR A 118 8.34 0.74 -3.11
C THR A 118 6.83 0.42 -3.17
N ALA A 119 5.99 1.35 -2.72
CA ALA A 119 4.53 1.20 -2.73
C ALA A 119 3.98 1.03 -4.14
N SER A 120 4.52 1.76 -5.13
CA SER A 120 4.11 1.67 -6.54
C SER A 120 4.31 0.29 -7.15
N ARG A 121 5.20 -0.54 -6.58
CA ARG A 121 5.47 -1.92 -7.02
C ARG A 121 4.58 -2.95 -6.35
N MET A 122 3.86 -2.60 -5.28
CA MET A 122 3.06 -3.54 -4.51
C MET A 122 1.86 -4.06 -5.31
N ALA A 123 1.08 -3.18 -5.93
CA ALA A 123 -0.09 -3.59 -6.72
C ALA A 123 0.30 -4.48 -7.92
N PRO A 124 1.31 -4.14 -8.75
CA PRO A 124 1.78 -5.04 -9.81
C PRO A 124 2.27 -6.40 -9.31
N TRP A 125 2.98 -6.42 -8.17
CA TRP A 125 3.46 -7.66 -7.56
C TRP A 125 2.30 -8.56 -7.09
N VAL A 126 1.31 -7.96 -6.42
CA VAL A 126 0.09 -8.66 -5.98
C VAL A 126 -0.69 -9.20 -7.18
N GLU A 127 -0.83 -8.41 -8.25
CA GLU A 127 -1.48 -8.83 -9.50
C GLU A 127 -0.79 -10.06 -10.10
N GLU A 128 0.54 -10.05 -10.12
CA GLU A 128 1.32 -11.17 -10.62
C GLU A 128 1.09 -12.45 -9.80
N ILE A 129 1.09 -12.35 -8.46
CA ILE A 129 0.83 -13.48 -7.56
C ILE A 129 -0.58 -14.05 -7.81
N ILE A 130 -1.60 -13.19 -7.82
CA ILE A 130 -2.99 -13.61 -8.08
C ILE A 130 -3.08 -14.29 -9.44
N GLY A 131 -2.48 -13.70 -10.49
CA GLY A 131 -2.48 -14.25 -11.83
C GLY A 131 -1.75 -15.60 -11.93
N ARG A 132 -0.71 -15.84 -11.13
CA ARG A 132 -0.03 -17.14 -11.06
C ARG A 132 -0.96 -18.22 -10.49
N TYR A 133 -1.71 -17.92 -9.44
CA TYR A 133 -2.69 -18.86 -8.88
C TYR A 133 -3.85 -19.12 -9.85
N ASP A 134 -4.39 -18.08 -10.48
CA ASP A 134 -5.45 -18.23 -11.48
C ASP A 134 -5.04 -19.17 -12.61
N ARG A 135 -3.86 -18.96 -13.19
CA ARG A 135 -3.33 -19.82 -14.26
C ARG A 135 -3.07 -21.25 -13.78
N ALA A 136 -2.65 -21.42 -12.53
CA ALA A 136 -2.45 -22.75 -11.95
C ALA A 136 -3.78 -23.50 -11.85
N PHE A 137 -4.84 -22.82 -11.39
CA PHE A 137 -6.19 -23.40 -11.31
C PHE A 137 -6.80 -23.65 -12.69
N ASP A 138 -6.64 -22.74 -13.66
CA ASP A 138 -7.08 -22.97 -15.05
C ASP A 138 -6.45 -24.25 -15.63
N LYS A 139 -5.14 -24.41 -15.44
CA LYS A 139 -4.39 -25.56 -15.96
C LYS A 139 -4.79 -26.87 -15.27
N ALA A 140 -5.10 -26.83 -13.98
CA ALA A 140 -5.51 -28.01 -13.23
C ALA A 140 -6.97 -28.39 -13.52
N GLY A 141 -7.88 -27.42 -13.63
CA GLY A 141 -9.26 -27.66 -14.05
C GLY A 141 -9.38 -28.19 -15.49
N ALA A 142 -8.53 -27.74 -16.41
CA ALA A 142 -8.51 -28.25 -17.80
C ALA A 142 -7.97 -29.69 -17.94
N ARG A 143 -7.42 -30.28 -16.86
CA ARG A 143 -6.92 -31.67 -16.83
C ARG A 143 -7.93 -32.66 -16.25
N ASN A 144 -8.99 -32.17 -15.62
CA ASN A 144 -10.11 -32.97 -15.08
C ASN A 144 -11.25 -33.02 -16.08
#